data_AF-A0ABD1WCG8-F1
#
_entry.id   AF-A0ABD1WCG8-F1
#
_cell.length_a   1.000
_cell.length_b   1.000
_cell.length_c   1.000
_cell.angle_alpha   90.00
_cell.angle_beta   90.00
_cell.angle_gamma   90.00
#
_symmetry.space_group_name_H-M   'P 1'
#
loop_
_entity.id
_entity.type
_entity.pdbx_description
1 polymer ?
#
loop_
_entity_poly.entity_id
_entity_poly.type
_entity_poly.pdbx_seq_one_letter_code
_entity_poly.pdbx_strand_id
1 'polypeptide(L)'
;MDARLTLFVLREISKVLLLLAERAEYQISTGPEARQITGPATPLQIKNFTLSQHLQEIHARVTSIIARLPTVASDILSPALGTIYGVACDSVTPLFQAMLDHLESCISQIHDQNFGTLSMDAAMDNTPGFYLLLALSLQEQKLYAQGL
;
A
#
# COMPACT_ATOMS: atom_id res chain seq x y z
N MET A 1 21.64 19.85 29.04
CA MET A 1 20.80 19.96 27.84
C MET A 1 19.78 21.05 28.09
N ASP A 2 19.76 22.11 27.29
CA ASP A 2 18.74 23.17 27.42
C ASP A 2 17.39 22.66 26.91
N ALA A 3 16.48 22.37 27.84
CA ALA A 3 15.17 21.82 27.54
C ALA A 3 14.33 22.73 26.61
N ARG A 4 14.53 24.07 26.67
CA ARG A 4 13.80 25.01 25.81
C ARG A 4 14.28 24.91 24.37
N LEU A 5 15.59 24.84 24.17
CA LEU A 5 16.18 24.64 22.85
C LEU A 5 15.74 23.29 22.27
N THR A 6 15.79 22.20 23.04
CA THR A 6 15.35 20.88 22.60
C THR A 6 13.88 20.90 22.16
N LEU A 7 13.00 21.52 22.94
CA LEU A 7 11.58 21.60 22.60
C LEU A 7 11.32 22.46 21.35
N PHE A 8 12.06 23.55 21.17
CA PHE A 8 11.98 24.37 19.95
C PHE A 8 12.41 23.57 18.71
N VAL A 9 13.52 22.85 18.80
CA VAL A 9 14.03 22.01 17.70
C VAL A 9 13.04 20.90 17.37
N LEU A 10 12.47 20.20 18.36
CA LEU A 10 11.46 19.15 18.14
C LEU A 10 10.21 19.70 17.44
N ARG A 11 9.74 20.88 17.82
CA ARG A 11 8.60 21.54 17.14
C ARG A 11 8.92 21.90 15.70
N GLU A 12 10.14 22.36 15.42
CA GLU A 12 10.53 22.70 14.06
C GLU A 12 10.65 21.46 13.18
N ILE A 13 11.21 20.37 13.70
CA ILE A 13 11.22 19.06 13.03
C ILE A 13 9.79 18.61 12.73
N SER A 14 8.86 18.73 13.69
CA SER A 14 7.45 18.38 13.49
C SER A 14 6.83 19.15 12.31
N LYS A 15 7.10 20.44 12.17
CA LYS A 15 6.58 21.24 11.03
C LYS A 15 7.13 20.76 9.70
N VAL A 16 8.43 20.45 9.64
CA VAL A 16 9.07 19.94 8.42
C VAL A 16 8.47 18.59 8.02
N LEU A 17 8.20 17.70 8.97
CA LEU A 17 7.54 16.43 8.72
C LEU A 17 6.10 16.61 8.18
N LEU A 18 5.36 17.59 8.71
CA LEU A 18 4.02 17.90 8.20
C LEU A 18 4.05 18.49 6.78
N LEU A 19 4.99 19.40 6.50
CA LEU A 19 5.18 19.95 5.15
C LEU A 19 5.59 18.88 4.14
N LEU A 20 6.38 17.90 4.58
CA LEU A 20 6.71 16.73 3.76
C LEU A 20 5.46 15.90 3.44
N ALA A 21 4.64 15.62 4.45
CA ALA A 21 3.41 14.86 4.28
C ALA A 21 2.45 15.57 3.30
N GLU A 22 2.22 16.87 3.49
CA GLU A 22 1.38 17.69 2.59
C GLU A 22 1.90 17.66 1.15
N ARG A 23 3.21 17.84 0.94
CA ARG A 23 3.80 17.76 -0.41
C ARG A 23 3.71 16.38 -1.03
N ALA A 24 3.75 15.33 -0.22
CA ALA A 24 3.60 13.97 -0.71
C ALA A 24 2.14 13.68 -1.09
N GLU A 25 1.18 14.17 -0.30
CA GLU A 25 -0.25 14.05 -0.58
C GLU A 25 -0.60 14.66 -1.95
N TYR A 26 -0.13 15.86 -2.25
CA TYR A 26 -0.32 16.49 -3.58
C TYR A 26 0.35 15.73 -4.74
N GLN A 27 1.31 14.85 -4.45
CA GLN A 27 1.98 14.05 -5.47
C GLN A 27 1.30 12.70 -5.71
N ILE A 28 0.34 12.28 -4.88
CA ILE A 28 -0.38 11.03 -5.08
C ILE A 28 -1.09 11.08 -6.44
N SER A 29 -0.76 10.12 -7.30
CA SER A 29 -1.45 9.97 -8.57
C SER A 29 -2.82 9.34 -8.34
N THR A 30 -3.84 9.99 -8.88
CA THR A 30 -5.24 9.54 -8.82
C THR A 30 -5.74 9.20 -10.22
N GLY A 31 -6.90 8.55 -10.32
CA GLY A 31 -7.55 8.22 -11.59
C GLY A 31 -7.69 6.71 -11.85
N PRO A 32 -8.33 6.33 -12.98
CA PRO A 32 -8.65 4.94 -13.29
C PRO A 32 -7.41 4.06 -13.46
N GLU A 33 -6.35 4.59 -14.05
CA GLU A 33 -5.06 3.90 -14.24
C GLU A 33 -4.32 3.63 -12.93
N ALA A 34 -4.52 4.46 -11.90
CA ALA A 34 -3.92 4.26 -10.59
C ALA A 34 -4.58 3.12 -9.81
N ARG A 35 -5.86 2.81 -10.11
CA ARG A 35 -6.65 1.75 -9.47
C ARG A 35 -6.88 0.52 -10.36
N GLN A 36 -6.20 0.43 -11.49
CA GLN A 36 -6.34 -0.67 -12.42
C GLN A 36 -5.83 -1.97 -11.80
N ILE A 37 -6.65 -3.02 -11.81
CA ILE A 37 -6.33 -4.32 -11.19
C ILE A 37 -5.91 -5.40 -12.20
N THR A 38 -6.10 -5.14 -13.50
CA THR A 38 -5.78 -6.07 -14.58
C THR A 38 -4.52 -5.65 -15.31
N GLY A 39 -3.69 -6.61 -15.72
CA GLY A 39 -2.46 -6.32 -16.46
C GLY A 39 -1.29 -5.86 -15.57
N PRO A 40 -0.19 -5.37 -16.17
CA PRO A 40 1.00 -4.95 -15.45
C PRO A 40 0.77 -3.62 -14.71
N ALA A 41 1.60 -3.37 -13.68
CA ALA A 41 1.54 -2.14 -12.90
C ALA A 41 1.75 -0.90 -13.80
N THR A 42 0.82 0.05 -13.72
CA THR A 42 0.90 1.28 -14.50
C THR A 42 2.00 2.21 -13.95
N PRO A 43 2.54 3.14 -14.77
CA PRO A 43 3.52 4.11 -14.28
C PRO A 43 3.00 4.95 -13.09
N LEU A 44 1.70 5.23 -13.05
CA LEU A 44 1.05 5.94 -11.94
C LEU A 44 1.02 5.09 -10.66
N GLN A 45 0.78 3.78 -10.77
CA GLN A 45 0.86 2.84 -9.65
C GLN A 45 2.29 2.73 -9.12
N ILE A 46 3.28 2.55 -10.01
CA ILE A 46 4.70 2.47 -9.64
C ILE A 46 5.13 3.73 -8.89
N LYS A 47 4.69 4.91 -9.35
CA LYS A 47 4.94 6.18 -8.66
C LYS A 47 4.32 6.18 -7.25
N ASN A 48 3.06 5.78 -7.10
CA ASN A 48 2.39 5.74 -5.80
C ASN A 48 3.02 4.73 -4.83
N PHE A 49 3.45 3.57 -5.34
CA PHE A 49 4.18 2.57 -4.54
C PHE A 49 5.53 3.10 -4.08
N THR A 50 6.29 3.70 -5.00
CA THR A 50 7.59 4.32 -4.67
C THR A 50 7.43 5.42 -3.62
N LEU A 51 6.40 6.27 -3.77
CA LEU A 51 6.07 7.32 -2.81
C LEU A 51 5.71 6.71 -1.44
N SER A 52 4.83 5.71 -1.42
CA SER A 52 4.45 4.99 -0.19
C SER A 52 5.67 4.42 0.53
N GLN A 53 6.54 3.73 -0.22
CA GLN A 53 7.75 3.10 0.30
C GLN A 53 8.70 4.14 0.92
N HIS A 54 8.95 5.26 0.24
CA HIS A 54 9.82 6.30 0.78
C HIS A 54 9.24 6.96 2.04
N LEU A 55 7.93 7.21 2.09
CA LEU A 55 7.29 7.76 3.29
C LEU A 55 7.34 6.78 4.46
N GLN A 56 7.10 5.49 4.22
CA GLN A 56 7.23 4.44 5.25
C GLN A 56 8.67 4.30 5.74
N GLU A 57 9.66 4.41 4.85
CA GLU A 57 11.07 4.39 5.22
C GLU A 57 11.43 5.60 6.11
N ILE A 58 10.96 6.80 5.75
CA ILE A 58 11.14 8.01 6.57
C ILE A 58 10.48 7.81 7.94
N HIS A 59 9.23 7.32 7.97
CA HIS A 59 8.52 7.03 9.21
C HIS A 59 9.33 6.07 10.10
N ALA A 60 9.80 4.95 9.55
CA ALA A 60 10.56 3.94 10.30
C ALA A 60 11.90 4.49 10.82
N ARG A 61 12.65 5.21 9.98
CA ARG A 61 13.95 5.80 10.35
C ARG A 61 13.79 6.85 11.45
N VAL A 62 12.83 7.77 11.31
CA VAL A 62 12.61 8.82 12.31
C VAL A 62 12.06 8.25 13.61
N THR A 63 11.16 7.26 13.55
CA THR A 63 10.68 6.53 14.74
C THR A 63 11.84 5.88 15.50
N SER A 64 12.77 5.24 14.80
CA SER A 64 13.98 4.64 15.39
C SER A 64 14.88 5.67 16.07
N ILE A 65 15.02 6.87 15.47
CA ILE A 65 15.77 7.98 16.08
C ILE A 65 15.06 8.46 17.36
N ILE A 66 13.75 8.65 17.32
CA ILE A 66 12.95 9.14 18.45
C ILE A 66 12.98 8.16 19.62
N ALA A 67 13.01 6.84 19.36
CA ALA A 67 13.12 5.82 20.39
C ALA A 67 14.39 5.96 21.27
N ARG A 68 15.40 6.71 20.79
CA ARG A 68 16.65 7.00 21.50
C ARG A 68 16.65 8.36 22.19
N LEU A 69 15.57 9.14 22.06
CA LEU A 69 15.41 10.47 22.64
C LEU A 69 14.50 10.41 23.89
N PRO A 70 14.49 11.47 24.73
CA PRO A 70 13.56 11.56 25.85
C PRO A 70 12.09 11.50 25.37
N THR A 71 11.18 11.00 26.21
CA THR A 71 9.77 10.74 25.85
C THR A 71 9.05 11.95 25.25
N VAL A 72 9.39 13.17 25.69
CA VAL A 72 8.87 14.42 25.11
C VAL A 72 9.06 14.53 23.59
N ALA A 73 10.10 13.91 23.03
CA ALA A 73 10.32 13.86 21.58
C ALA A 73 9.26 13.01 20.89
N SER A 74 8.87 11.88 21.49
CA SER A 74 7.77 11.07 20.97
C SER A 74 6.46 11.83 21.02
N ASP A 75 6.14 12.46 22.17
CA ASP A 75 4.89 13.20 22.33
C ASP A 75 4.72 14.32 21.28
N ILE A 76 5.82 14.98 20.91
CA ILE A 76 5.80 16.08 19.94
C ILE A 76 5.79 15.57 18.50
N LEU A 77 6.55 14.51 18.18
CA LEU A 77 6.79 14.08 16.79
C LEU A 77 5.86 12.96 16.32
N SER A 78 5.32 12.14 17.23
CA SER A 78 4.41 11.04 16.88
C SER A 78 3.20 11.48 16.05
N PRO A 79 2.55 12.63 16.29
CA PRO A 79 1.44 13.08 15.45
C PRO A 79 1.86 13.33 14.00
N ALA A 80 2.99 14.03 13.78
CA ALA A 80 3.48 14.32 12.44
C ALA A 80 3.95 13.06 11.70
N LEU A 81 4.54 12.10 12.44
CA LEU A 81 4.86 10.78 11.90
C LEU A 81 3.60 9.99 11.52
N GLY A 82 2.56 10.06 12.34
CA GLY A 82 1.26 9.48 12.02
C GLY A 82 0.69 10.04 10.72
N THR A 83 0.81 11.36 10.49
CA THR A 83 0.42 11.98 9.21
C THR A 83 1.23 11.45 8.03
N ILE A 84 2.56 11.35 8.15
CA ILE A 84 3.41 10.78 7.08
C ILE A 84 2.99 9.34 6.75
N TYR A 85 2.76 8.52 7.78
CA TYR A 85 2.33 7.14 7.60
C TYR A 85 0.95 7.07 6.96
N GLY A 86 0.01 7.92 7.38
CA GLY A 86 -1.32 8.05 6.78
C GLY A 86 -1.24 8.35 5.28
N VAL A 87 -0.49 9.37 4.88
CA VAL A 87 -0.30 9.73 3.46
C VAL A 87 0.35 8.57 2.67
N ALA A 88 1.25 7.81 3.31
CA ALA A 88 1.84 6.62 2.69
C ALA A 88 0.80 5.52 2.43
N CYS A 89 -0.15 5.32 3.35
CA CYS A 89 -1.26 4.39 3.15
C CYS A 89 -2.22 4.92 2.07
N ASP A 90 -2.59 6.20 2.14
CA ASP A 90 -3.53 6.83 1.22
C ASP A 90 -3.06 6.76 -0.25
N SER A 91 -1.75 6.73 -0.49
CA SER A 91 -1.22 6.59 -1.85
C SER A 91 -1.54 5.25 -2.51
N VAL A 92 -1.77 4.19 -1.73
CA VAL A 92 -2.03 2.82 -2.23
C VAL A 92 -3.45 2.34 -1.95
N THR A 93 -4.15 2.94 -0.97
CA THR A 93 -5.53 2.60 -0.59
C THR A 93 -6.48 2.44 -1.78
N PRO A 94 -6.52 3.34 -2.79
CA PRO A 94 -7.46 3.22 -3.91
C PRO A 94 -7.29 1.95 -4.74
N LEU A 95 -6.05 1.47 -4.91
CA LEU A 95 -5.78 0.24 -5.64
C LEU A 95 -6.23 -0.98 -4.84
N PHE A 96 -5.87 -1.05 -3.55
CA PHE A 96 -6.26 -2.15 -2.70
C PHE A 96 -7.78 -2.23 -2.53
N GLN A 97 -8.46 -1.08 -2.45
CA GLN A 97 -9.93 -1.06 -2.44
C GLN A 97 -10.51 -1.62 -3.74
N ALA A 98 -9.97 -1.22 -4.90
CA ALA A 98 -10.42 -1.78 -6.18
C ALA A 98 -10.19 -3.30 -6.28
N MET A 99 -9.10 -3.81 -5.68
CA MET A 99 -8.86 -5.26 -5.57
C MET A 99 -9.89 -5.95 -4.68
N LEU A 100 -10.24 -5.35 -3.53
CA LEU A 100 -11.28 -5.87 -2.63
C LEU A 100 -12.64 -5.91 -3.32
N ASP A 101 -13.05 -4.81 -3.95
CA ASP A 101 -14.32 -4.70 -4.68
C ASP A 101 -14.41 -5.77 -5.79
N HIS A 102 -13.29 -6.04 -6.47
CA HIS A 102 -13.23 -7.09 -7.48
C HIS A 102 -13.36 -8.50 -6.90
N LEU A 103 -12.70 -8.78 -5.76
CA LEU A 103 -12.85 -10.06 -5.06
C LEU A 103 -14.29 -10.28 -4.59
N GLU A 104 -14.94 -9.25 -4.04
CA GLU A 104 -16.34 -9.30 -3.64
C GLU A 104 -17.27 -9.57 -4.84
N SER A 105 -17.01 -8.94 -5.98
CA SER A 105 -17.74 -9.20 -7.22
C SER A 105 -17.57 -10.65 -7.69
N CYS A 106 -16.34 -11.19 -7.67
CA CYS A 106 -16.08 -12.58 -8.03
C CYS A 106 -16.81 -13.57 -7.12
N ILE A 107 -16.81 -13.33 -5.80
CA ILE A 107 -17.53 -14.17 -4.83
C ILE A 107 -19.04 -14.11 -5.08
N SER A 108 -19.59 -12.92 -5.33
CA SER A 108 -21.01 -12.74 -5.64
C SER A 108 -21.40 -13.47 -6.92
N GLN A 109 -20.55 -13.41 -7.96
CA GLN A 109 -20.77 -14.15 -9.20
C GLN A 109 -20.76 -15.66 -9.01
N ILE A 110 -19.94 -16.21 -8.10
CA ILE A 110 -19.99 -17.64 -7.75
C ILE A 110 -21.37 -17.98 -7.17
N HIS A 111 -21.91 -17.14 -6.29
CA HIS A 111 -23.24 -17.38 -5.72
C HIS A 111 -24.37 -17.28 -6.77
N ASP A 112 -24.29 -16.33 -7.70
CA ASP A 112 -25.28 -16.15 -8.76
C ASP A 112 -25.22 -17.25 -9.83
N GLN A 113 -24.01 -17.70 -10.21
CA GLN A 113 -23.82 -18.76 -11.20
C GLN A 113 -24.14 -20.15 -10.64
N ASN A 114 -24.11 -20.35 -9.32
CA ASN A 114 -24.31 -21.66 -8.69
C ASN A 114 -25.79 -22.02 -8.40
N PHE A 115 -26.76 -21.24 -8.89
CA PHE A 115 -28.19 -21.59 -8.80
C PHE A 115 -28.94 -21.64 -10.14
N GLY A 116 -28.28 -21.35 -11.28
CA GLY A 116 -28.94 -21.28 -12.60
C GLY A 116 -28.57 -22.36 -13.62
N THR A 117 -27.37 -22.94 -13.57
CA THR A 117 -26.79 -23.63 -14.74
C THR A 117 -26.02 -24.92 -14.44
N LEU A 118 -26.43 -25.69 -13.42
CA LEU A 118 -26.09 -27.12 -13.34
C LEU A 118 -27.05 -28.02 -14.15
N SER A 119 -27.89 -27.43 -15.00
CA SER A 119 -28.70 -28.17 -15.97
C SER A 119 -28.31 -27.76 -17.38
N MET A 120 -27.50 -28.62 -18.01
CA MET A 120 -27.32 -28.76 -19.46
C MET A 120 -26.71 -27.54 -20.19
N ASP A 121 -25.43 -27.59 -20.55
CA ASP A 121 -24.97 -28.21 -21.80
C ASP A 121 -23.49 -27.88 -22.04
N ALA A 122 -22.79 -28.79 -22.71
CA ALA A 122 -21.36 -28.74 -22.98
C ALA A 122 -20.98 -27.76 -24.09
N ALA A 123 -19.92 -26.96 -23.90
CA ALA A 123 -19.00 -26.49 -24.93
C ALA A 123 -17.89 -25.67 -24.25
N MET A 124 -16.76 -26.28 -23.87
CA MET A 124 -15.57 -26.43 -24.71
C MET A 124 -14.78 -25.10 -24.84
N ASP A 125 -13.65 -25.10 -24.12
CA ASP A 125 -12.39 -24.37 -24.40
C ASP A 125 -12.10 -23.06 -23.63
N ASN A 126 -10.88 -23.00 -23.06
CA ASN A 126 -10.17 -21.84 -22.49
C ASN A 126 -10.28 -21.45 -21.00
N THR A 127 -10.23 -22.43 -20.08
CA THR A 127 -9.76 -22.18 -18.69
C THR A 127 -8.61 -23.07 -18.17
N PRO A 128 -7.72 -23.70 -18.99
CA PRO A 128 -6.49 -24.28 -18.45
C PRO A 128 -5.42 -23.23 -18.11
N GLY A 129 -5.42 -22.06 -18.76
CA GLY A 129 -4.29 -21.12 -18.72
C GLY A 129 -4.16 -20.32 -17.42
N PHE A 130 -5.27 -19.90 -16.82
CA PHE A 130 -5.24 -19.02 -15.64
C PHE A 130 -4.72 -19.74 -14.39
N TYR A 131 -5.14 -21.00 -14.20
CA TYR A 131 -4.65 -21.84 -13.11
C TYR A 131 -3.20 -22.28 -13.31
N LEU A 132 -2.76 -22.50 -14.56
CA LEU A 132 -1.36 -22.81 -14.86
C LEU A 132 -0.44 -21.63 -14.53
N LEU A 133 -0.87 -20.39 -14.85
CA LEU A 133 -0.10 -19.19 -14.59
C LEU A 133 0.04 -18.90 -13.08
N LEU A 134 -1.04 -19.11 -12.32
CA LEU A 134 -1.02 -18.99 -10.85
C LEU A 134 -0.13 -20.06 -10.21
N ALA A 135 -0.19 -21.30 -10.71
CA ALA A 135 0.65 -22.40 -10.23
C ALA A 135 2.14 -22.13 -10.49
N LEU A 136 2.48 -21.59 -11.67
CA LEU A 136 3.86 -21.21 -12.01
C LEU A 136 4.38 -20.05 -11.15
N SER A 137 3.55 -19.02 -10.91
CA SER A 137 3.94 -17.88 -10.08
C SER A 137 4.13 -18.27 -8.59
N LEU A 138 3.31 -19.20 -8.08
CA LEU A 138 3.47 -19.76 -6.74
C LEU A 138 4.70 -20.67 -6.63
N GLN A 139 5.07 -21.38 -7.69
CA GLN A 139 6.30 -22.19 -7.74
C GLN A 139 7.55 -21.29 -7.69
N GLU A 140 7.58 -20.19 -8.45
CA GLU A 140 8.71 -19.23 -8.44
C GLU A 140 8.89 -18.54 -7.08
N GLN A 141 7.78 -18.13 -6.44
CA GLN A 141 7.80 -17.57 -5.08
C GLN A 141 8.34 -18.55 -4.05
N LYS A 142 8.06 -19.85 -4.22
CA LYS A 142 8.53 -20.91 -3.32
C LYS A 142 10.02 -21.23 -3.51
N LEU A 143 10.53 -21.14 -4.75
CA LEU A 143 11.97 -21.27 -5.02
C LEU A 143 12.76 -20.08 -4.45
N TYR A 144 12.23 -18.86 -4.55
CA TYR A 144 12.90 -17.66 -4.01
C TYR A 144 12.98 -17.69 -2.47
N ALA A 145 11.97 -18.24 -1.80
CA ALA A 145 11.96 -18.39 -0.35
C ALA A 145 12.91 -19.48 0.19
N GLN A 146 13.44 -20.35 -0.68
CA GLN A 146 14.32 -21.47 -0.28
C GLN A 146 15.82 -21.22 -0.52
N GLY A 147 16.21 -20.04 -1.03
CA GLY A 147 17.60 -19.60 -1.07
C GLY A 147 18.52 -20.50 -1.90
N LEU A 148 18.38 -20.41 -3.23
CA LEU A 148 19.42 -20.77 -4.19
C LEU A 148 19.79 -19.53 -5.01
#